data_AF-A0A7K4FC86-F1
#
_entry.id   AF-A0A7K4FC86-F1
#
_cell.length_a   1.000
_cell.length_b   1.000
_cell.length_c   1.000
_cell.angle_alpha   90.00
_cell.angle_beta   90.00
_cell.angle_gamma   90.00
#
_symmetry.space_group_name_H-M   'P 1'
#
loop_
_entity.id
_entity.type
_entity.pdbx_description
1 polymer ?
#
loop_
_entity_poly.entity_id
_entity_poly.type
_entity_poly.pdbx_seq_one_letter_code
_entity_poly.pdbx_strand_id
1 'polypeptide(L)'
;MNKSLRYIALLAILPLFTTGLGTDYFTNADALKSKGTATSQYGSSTGICGLDLCSNYPGGRAAWEADQGSKTTPVAPVEEKHMEKETMEEKHMEKETMEEKHMEKETMEETEADMGSVLRLSRTNVPATIPLHHGYYNGENVYFIITDSSDPTHAEIITKNQDWKVELAPLLKNTPEEALSKTYMFTNGIEGKGVHGFQSEVFTSTPAQTDVYSALTSHVHVTWNDGATPRVLDSDAMIMEAADNDEITLTPLNVVLNMPQIVWPEGQMMVKEDKTLTDETPYGGGQVLDIDTEEMTVTFIAHRGWGPDGRTIYYIVTDATPSGPAKMMGVVSTPTSASLIANSAAVDLYQFKNGLTGTGPLGFQPGIAAGAPGDANYSPMWRIFMIGWEDDKNAQLLETIDDINAYKEAGLINIGIARPMDSDHIVNCPFIDPFQ
;
A
#
# COMPACT_ATOMS: atom_id res chain seq x y z
N MET A 1 -11.61 35.61 42.06
CA MET A 1 -12.04 35.08 40.75
C MET A 1 -11.25 33.81 40.48
N ASN A 2 -11.94 32.67 40.51
CA ASN A 2 -11.35 31.35 40.72
C ASN A 2 -10.88 30.71 39.40
N LYS A 3 -9.70 30.08 39.43
CA LYS A 3 -8.98 29.44 38.30
C LYS A 3 -9.59 28.13 37.79
N SER A 4 -10.90 27.92 37.96
CA SER A 4 -11.56 26.62 37.68
C SER A 4 -12.43 26.60 36.42
N LEU A 5 -12.42 27.66 35.58
CA LEU A 5 -13.29 27.77 34.41
C LEU A 5 -12.60 27.59 33.04
N ARG A 6 -11.33 27.16 32.99
CA ARG A 6 -10.62 26.93 31.71
C ARG A 6 -10.55 25.47 31.26
N TYR A 7 -11.06 24.51 32.05
CA TYR A 7 -11.02 23.08 31.71
C TYR A 7 -12.37 22.47 31.32
N ILE A 8 -13.46 23.27 31.29
CA ILE A 8 -14.81 22.76 30.97
C ILE A 8 -15.22 23.06 29.52
N ALA A 9 -14.40 23.78 28.74
CA ALA A 9 -14.66 24.04 27.32
C ALA A 9 -13.92 23.10 26.35
N LEU A 10 -13.16 22.12 26.86
CA LEU A 10 -12.37 21.16 26.06
C LEU A 10 -12.89 19.71 26.11
N LEU A 11 -14.03 19.48 26.78
CA LEU A 11 -14.62 18.14 26.97
C LEU A 11 -16.04 18.01 26.38
N ALA A 12 -16.35 18.77 25.34
CA ALA A 12 -17.65 18.72 24.67
C ALA A 12 -17.56 18.68 23.13
N ILE A 13 -16.45 18.18 22.57
CA ILE A 13 -16.33 17.84 21.15
C ILE A 13 -15.61 16.50 21.07
N LEU A 14 -16.33 15.48 20.56
CA LEU A 14 -16.03 14.03 20.46
C LEU A 14 -16.35 13.19 21.72
N PRO A 15 -17.15 12.10 21.61
CA PRO A 15 -17.28 11.22 20.44
C PRO A 15 -18.72 11.13 19.89
N LEU A 16 -18.91 11.53 18.63
CA LEU A 16 -20.10 11.23 17.84
C LEU A 16 -19.66 10.81 16.43
N PHE A 17 -18.85 9.75 16.35
CA PHE A 17 -18.59 9.03 15.10
C PHE A 17 -18.41 7.53 15.37
N THR A 18 -19.31 6.97 16.18
CA THR A 18 -19.50 5.51 16.31
C THR A 18 -20.96 5.18 16.02
N THR A 19 -21.47 5.61 14.86
CA THR A 19 -22.72 5.13 14.27
C THR A 19 -22.78 5.62 12.82
N GLY A 20 -22.44 4.76 11.87
CA GLY A 20 -22.53 5.12 10.44
C GLY A 20 -21.74 4.26 9.46
N LEU A 21 -21.42 3.01 9.78
CA LEU A 21 -21.05 2.02 8.76
C LEU A 21 -22.28 1.15 8.52
N GLY A 22 -23.24 1.72 7.79
CA GLY A 22 -24.40 0.98 7.27
C GLY A 22 -23.96 0.11 6.10
N THR A 23 -24.64 -1.02 5.96
CA THR A 23 -24.43 -2.13 5.02
C THR A 23 -24.73 -1.80 3.54
N ASP A 24 -24.64 -0.56 3.11
CA ASP A 24 -25.09 -0.12 1.77
C ASP A 24 -23.92 0.14 0.79
N TYR A 25 -22.75 -0.47 0.98
CA TYR A 25 -21.59 -0.33 0.08
C TYR A 25 -21.56 -1.33 -1.10
N PHE A 26 -22.65 -2.05 -1.37
CA PHE A 26 -22.59 -3.26 -2.20
C PHE A 26 -23.51 -3.20 -3.41
N THR A 27 -22.91 -3.31 -4.60
CA THR A 27 -23.61 -3.69 -5.83
C THR A 27 -23.09 -5.06 -6.29
N ASN A 28 -23.99 -5.96 -6.67
CA ASN A 28 -23.63 -7.23 -7.30
C ASN A 28 -22.84 -6.94 -8.59
N ALA A 29 -21.61 -7.45 -8.68
CA ALA A 29 -20.72 -7.17 -9.80
C ALA A 29 -21.23 -7.78 -11.12
N ASP A 30 -21.19 -6.98 -12.19
CA ASP A 30 -21.27 -7.47 -13.58
C ASP A 30 -20.02 -8.31 -13.89
N ALA A 31 -20.24 -9.60 -14.17
CA ALA A 31 -19.20 -10.58 -14.52
C ALA A 31 -18.41 -10.28 -15.81
N LEU A 32 -18.66 -9.15 -16.48
CA LEU A 32 -18.02 -8.76 -17.73
C LEU A 32 -16.71 -7.97 -17.55
N LYS A 33 -16.39 -7.49 -16.34
CA LYS A 33 -15.16 -6.70 -16.08
C LYS A 33 -13.95 -7.51 -15.62
N SER A 34 -14.09 -8.82 -15.40
CA SER A 34 -12.99 -9.72 -15.02
C SER A 34 -12.74 -10.74 -16.14
N LYS A 35 -11.70 -10.51 -16.93
CA LYS A 35 -11.05 -11.55 -17.74
C LYS A 35 -9.57 -11.55 -17.40
N GLY A 36 -9.25 -11.93 -16.16
CA GLY A 36 -7.91 -12.37 -15.84
C GLY A 36 -7.58 -13.61 -16.67
N THR A 37 -6.50 -13.57 -17.43
CA THR A 37 -5.94 -14.74 -18.11
C THR A 37 -5.34 -15.66 -17.06
N ALA A 38 -5.88 -16.87 -16.93
CA ALA A 38 -5.26 -17.92 -16.13
C ALA A 38 -3.90 -18.30 -16.73
N THR A 39 -2.81 -17.96 -16.05
CA THR A 39 -1.48 -18.48 -16.37
C THR A 39 -1.27 -19.77 -15.59
N SER A 40 -1.52 -20.90 -16.24
CA SER A 40 -1.19 -22.23 -15.73
C SER A 40 0.32 -22.47 -15.86
N GLN A 41 1.07 -22.17 -14.80
CA GLN A 41 2.43 -22.63 -14.46
C GLN A 41 2.83 -21.69 -13.29
N TYR A 42 3.08 -22.16 -12.06
CA TYR A 42 4.20 -22.98 -11.63
C TYR A 42 3.97 -23.48 -10.19
N GLY A 43 4.61 -24.59 -9.83
CA GLY A 43 4.70 -25.09 -8.46
C GLY A 43 6.09 -25.64 -8.11
N SER A 44 6.38 -25.65 -6.80
CA SER A 44 7.35 -26.49 -6.05
C SER A 44 8.78 -26.01 -5.74
N SER A 45 9.12 -24.72 -5.68
CA SER A 45 10.50 -24.31 -5.28
C SER A 45 10.66 -23.25 -4.18
N THR A 46 9.60 -22.82 -3.50
CA THR A 46 9.66 -21.64 -2.60
C THR A 46 10.37 -21.83 -1.25
N GLY A 47 10.87 -23.02 -0.89
CA GLY A 47 11.57 -23.27 0.38
C GLY A 47 10.81 -23.00 1.69
N ILE A 48 9.52 -22.64 1.64
CA ILE A 48 8.66 -22.27 2.77
C ILE A 48 7.69 -23.40 3.12
N CYS A 49 7.39 -23.56 4.42
CA CYS A 49 6.55 -24.58 5.05
C CYS A 49 5.63 -23.93 6.11
N GLY A 50 4.40 -23.57 5.72
CA GLY A 50 3.49 -22.81 6.57
C GLY A 50 4.04 -21.40 6.88
N LEU A 51 4.04 -21.01 8.15
CA LEU A 51 4.48 -19.67 8.61
C LEU A 51 6.02 -19.47 8.66
N ASP A 52 6.83 -20.48 8.30
CA ASP A 52 8.29 -20.43 8.43
C ASP A 52 9.02 -21.13 7.25
N LEU A 53 10.34 -20.97 7.16
CA LEU A 53 11.19 -21.68 6.21
C LEU A 53 11.18 -23.18 6.50
N CYS A 54 11.14 -24.00 5.46
CA CYS A 54 11.25 -25.45 5.61
C CYS A 54 12.55 -25.89 6.29
N SER A 55 13.61 -25.07 6.28
CA SER A 55 14.84 -25.34 7.03
C SER A 55 14.67 -25.28 8.54
N ASN A 56 13.66 -24.55 9.01
CA ASN A 56 13.39 -24.32 10.44
C ASN A 56 12.37 -25.35 10.99
N TYR A 57 11.63 -26.01 10.11
CA TYR A 57 10.74 -27.11 10.48
C TYR A 57 11.55 -28.39 10.78
N PRO A 58 11.41 -29.02 11.97
CA PRO A 58 12.11 -30.27 12.27
C PRO A 58 11.77 -31.37 11.26
N GLY A 59 12.76 -31.80 10.48
CA GLY A 59 12.56 -32.80 9.40
C GLY A 59 12.29 -32.21 8.02
N GLY A 60 12.30 -30.89 7.86
CA GLY A 60 12.24 -30.23 6.57
C GLY A 60 10.86 -30.24 5.92
N ARG A 61 10.83 -29.93 4.62
CA ARG A 61 9.60 -29.89 3.82
C ARG A 61 8.80 -31.20 3.84
N ALA A 62 9.49 -32.33 3.71
CA ALA A 62 8.85 -33.63 3.69
C ALA A 62 8.14 -33.98 5.01
N ALA A 63 8.65 -33.50 6.14
CA ALA A 63 7.99 -33.68 7.43
C ALA A 63 6.74 -32.80 7.55
N TRP A 64 6.84 -31.54 7.14
CA TRP A 64 5.70 -30.62 7.12
C TRP A 64 4.56 -31.14 6.22
N GLU A 65 4.87 -31.61 5.01
CA GLU A 65 3.87 -32.19 4.08
C GLU A 65 3.22 -33.47 4.64
N ALA A 66 3.97 -34.29 5.38
CA ALA A 66 3.46 -35.49 6.03
C ALA A 66 2.49 -35.17 7.18
N ASP A 67 2.75 -34.09 7.93
CA ASP A 67 1.89 -33.62 9.02
C ASP A 67 0.57 -33.03 8.49
N GLN A 68 0.56 -32.44 7.29
CA GLN A 68 -0.67 -31.99 6.61
C GLN A 68 -1.57 -33.15 6.14
N GLY A 69 -1.00 -34.34 5.92
CA GLY A 69 -1.72 -35.53 5.44
C GLY A 69 -2.40 -36.36 6.53
N SER A 70 -2.19 -36.04 7.80
CA SER A 70 -2.71 -36.80 8.94
C SER A 70 -4.01 -36.22 9.48
N LYS A 71 -5.14 -36.62 8.90
CA LYS A 71 -6.53 -36.57 9.42
C LYS A 71 -6.83 -35.46 10.43
N THR A 72 -7.47 -34.41 9.94
CA THR A 72 -8.39 -33.57 10.69
C THR A 72 -9.32 -34.42 11.56
N THR A 73 -9.15 -34.33 12.88
CA THR A 73 -10.18 -34.73 13.83
C THR A 73 -11.00 -33.48 14.10
N PRO A 74 -12.30 -33.42 13.78
CA PRO A 74 -13.13 -32.27 14.12
C PRO A 74 -13.11 -32.10 15.65
N VAL A 75 -12.74 -30.92 16.13
CA VAL A 75 -12.86 -30.60 17.56
C VAL A 75 -14.35 -30.54 17.88
N ALA A 76 -14.80 -31.41 18.78
CA ALA A 76 -16.20 -31.45 19.22
C ALA A 76 -16.58 -30.15 19.95
N PRO A 77 -17.85 -29.70 19.89
CA PRO A 77 -18.29 -28.52 20.62
C PRO A 77 -18.20 -28.74 22.14
N VAL A 78 -17.76 -27.72 22.87
CA VAL A 78 -17.72 -27.75 24.34
C VAL A 78 -19.15 -27.65 24.89
N GLU A 79 -19.58 -28.66 25.64
CA GLU A 79 -20.77 -28.58 26.51
C GLU A 79 -20.47 -27.66 27.69
N GLU A 80 -21.27 -26.59 27.87
CA GLU A 80 -21.25 -25.76 29.08
C GLU A 80 -21.63 -26.60 30.30
N LYS A 81 -20.70 -26.72 31.27
CA LYS A 81 -21.05 -27.19 32.61
C LYS A 81 -21.52 -26.00 33.46
N HIS A 82 -22.77 -26.11 33.91
CA HIS A 82 -23.40 -25.29 34.93
C HIS A 82 -22.46 -24.96 36.11
N MET A 83 -22.24 -23.67 36.35
CA MET A 83 -21.75 -23.17 37.64
C MET A 83 -22.89 -23.23 38.65
N GLU A 84 -22.77 -24.12 39.64
CA GLU A 84 -23.57 -24.07 40.86
C GLU A 84 -23.19 -22.84 41.70
N LYS A 85 -24.23 -22.13 42.15
CA LYS A 85 -24.15 -21.05 43.13
C LYS A 85 -23.74 -21.64 44.49
N GLU A 86 -22.63 -21.16 45.05
CA GLU A 86 -22.47 -21.13 46.51
C GLU A 86 -22.46 -19.69 47.01
N THR A 87 -23.41 -19.43 47.90
CA THR A 87 -23.58 -18.25 48.74
C THR A 87 -22.60 -18.28 49.90
N MET A 88 -21.93 -17.17 50.22
CA MET A 88 -21.56 -16.87 51.61
C MET A 88 -21.57 -15.38 51.92
N GLU A 89 -22.08 -15.10 53.11
CA GLU A 89 -22.50 -13.83 53.70
C GLU A 89 -21.35 -12.91 54.16
N GLU A 90 -21.73 -11.65 54.38
CA GLU A 90 -20.97 -10.54 54.94
C GLU A 90 -20.28 -10.83 56.29
N LYS A 91 -19.12 -10.19 56.52
CA LYS A 91 -18.77 -9.55 57.81
C LYS A 91 -17.70 -8.45 57.67
N HIS A 92 -17.88 -7.42 58.50
CA HIS A 92 -17.24 -6.10 58.55
C HIS A 92 -15.84 -6.04 59.24
N MET A 93 -15.18 -4.89 59.02
CA MET A 93 -14.09 -4.22 59.78
C MET A 93 -12.68 -4.85 59.64
N GLU A 94 -11.54 -4.14 59.55
CA GLU A 94 -11.15 -2.78 59.94
C GLU A 94 -9.84 -2.36 59.20
N LYS A 95 -9.28 -1.20 59.57
CA LYS A 95 -8.30 -0.36 58.85
C LYS A 95 -6.83 -0.64 59.24
N GLU A 96 -5.90 -0.21 58.38
CA GLU A 96 -4.42 -0.05 58.54
C GLU A 96 -3.60 -1.34 58.32
N THR A 97 -2.45 -1.41 57.62
CA THR A 97 -1.30 -0.50 57.39
C THR A 97 -0.60 -0.80 56.06
N MET A 98 0.12 0.19 55.51
CA MET A 98 1.08 0.05 54.40
C MET A 98 2.22 -0.92 54.73
N GLU A 99 2.61 -1.76 53.78
CA GLU A 99 4.01 -2.19 53.63
C GLU A 99 4.31 -2.53 52.16
N GLU A 100 5.33 -1.88 51.62
CA GLU A 100 5.90 -2.07 50.29
C GLU A 100 6.41 -3.51 50.12
N LYS A 101 5.91 -4.21 49.09
CA LYS A 101 6.66 -5.32 48.49
C LYS A 101 6.56 -5.25 46.98
N HIS A 102 7.73 -5.05 46.38
CA HIS A 102 8.14 -5.33 45.01
C HIS A 102 7.18 -6.25 44.24
N MET A 103 6.45 -5.69 43.28
CA MET A 103 5.92 -6.47 42.16
C MET A 103 7.04 -6.59 41.13
N GLU A 104 7.76 -7.72 41.20
CA GLU A 104 8.45 -8.24 40.03
C GLU A 104 7.41 -8.41 38.91
N LYS A 105 7.72 -7.81 37.76
CA LYS A 105 6.92 -7.90 36.55
C LYS A 105 7.03 -9.34 36.05
N GLU A 106 6.17 -10.23 36.54
CA GLU A 106 5.98 -11.54 35.96
C GLU A 106 5.55 -11.33 34.50
N THR A 107 6.48 -11.56 33.59
CA THR A 107 6.17 -11.81 32.17
C THR A 107 5.38 -13.10 32.13
N MET A 108 4.05 -12.99 32.11
CA MET A 108 3.19 -14.11 31.73
C MET A 108 3.56 -14.52 30.31
N GLU A 109 4.03 -15.76 30.14
CA GLU A 109 4.14 -16.39 28.82
C GLU A 109 2.71 -16.60 28.29
N GLU A 110 2.32 -15.81 27.28
CA GLU A 110 1.08 -16.02 26.52
C GLU A 110 1.13 -17.40 25.86
N THR A 111 0.14 -18.25 26.12
CA THR A 111 0.04 -19.58 25.50
C THR A 111 -0.70 -19.50 24.15
N GLU A 112 -0.55 -20.49 23.26
CA GLU A 112 -1.29 -20.54 21.98
C GLU A 112 -2.82 -20.48 22.16
N ALA A 113 -3.34 -20.89 23.33
CA ALA A 113 -4.75 -20.80 23.68
C ALA A 113 -5.20 -19.37 24.07
N ASP A 114 -4.26 -18.49 24.47
CA ASP A 114 -4.53 -17.08 24.78
C ASP A 114 -4.45 -16.17 23.54
N MET A 115 -3.93 -16.66 22.40
CA MET A 115 -3.65 -15.85 21.20
C MET A 115 -4.88 -15.51 20.33
N GLY A 116 -6.06 -16.10 20.59
CA GLY A 116 -7.30 -15.76 19.89
C GLY A 116 -7.21 -15.82 18.36
N SER A 117 -8.08 -15.07 17.67
CA SER A 117 -8.12 -14.95 16.20
C SER A 117 -7.10 -13.95 15.62
N VAL A 118 -5.99 -13.70 16.31
CA VAL A 118 -5.01 -12.66 15.97
C VAL A 118 -3.81 -13.26 15.21
N LEU A 119 -3.61 -12.81 13.98
CA LEU A 119 -2.47 -13.16 13.14
C LEU A 119 -1.31 -12.19 13.42
N ARG A 120 -0.22 -12.71 14.00
CA ARG A 120 1.05 -11.99 14.16
C ARG A 120 2.04 -12.44 13.11
N LEU A 121 2.59 -11.49 12.36
CA LEU A 121 3.57 -11.73 11.31
C LEU A 121 4.85 -10.96 11.65
N SER A 122 6.02 -11.55 11.45
CA SER A 122 7.25 -10.80 11.62
C SER A 122 7.38 -9.73 10.53
N ARG A 123 7.93 -8.55 10.88
CA ARG A 123 8.26 -7.47 9.95
C ARG A 123 7.06 -7.06 9.08
N THR A 124 5.90 -6.90 9.71
CA THR A 124 4.64 -6.46 9.07
C THR A 124 4.74 -5.06 8.50
N ASN A 125 5.31 -4.15 9.29
CA ASN A 125 5.53 -2.76 8.95
C ASN A 125 7.01 -2.45 9.17
N VAL A 126 7.72 -2.07 8.09
CA VAL A 126 9.14 -1.72 8.16
C VAL A 126 9.40 -0.38 7.47
N PRO A 127 10.36 0.43 7.93
CA PRO A 127 10.74 1.63 7.22
C PRO A 127 11.42 1.27 5.89
N ALA A 128 11.15 2.04 4.83
CA ALA A 128 11.82 1.96 3.55
C ALA A 128 12.25 3.35 3.09
N THR A 129 13.54 3.59 2.99
CA THR A 129 14.10 4.89 2.59
C THR A 129 14.41 4.88 1.10
N ILE A 130 13.67 5.70 0.35
CA ILE A 130 13.66 5.76 -1.11
C ILE A 130 14.33 7.08 -1.56
N PRO A 131 15.16 7.08 -2.61
CA PRO A 131 15.75 8.31 -3.14
C PRO A 131 14.67 9.23 -3.72
N LEU A 132 14.75 10.51 -3.35
CA LEU A 132 13.99 11.58 -3.98
C LEU A 132 14.72 12.09 -5.23
N HIS A 133 13.93 12.48 -6.19
CA HIS A 133 14.33 13.27 -7.35
C HIS A 133 13.79 14.69 -7.20
N HIS A 134 14.46 15.64 -7.86
CA HIS A 134 14.02 17.02 -7.94
C HIS A 134 13.55 17.30 -9.36
N GLY A 135 12.48 18.07 -9.49
CA GLY A 135 11.93 18.57 -10.75
C GLY A 135 11.23 19.91 -10.57
N TYR A 136 10.57 20.36 -11.63
CA TYR A 136 9.92 21.67 -11.67
C TYR A 136 8.44 21.59 -12.04
N TYR A 137 7.64 22.47 -11.47
CA TYR A 137 6.30 22.80 -11.92
C TYR A 137 6.14 24.33 -11.84
N ASN A 138 5.90 24.98 -12.98
CA ASN A 138 5.73 26.44 -13.08
C ASN A 138 6.84 27.25 -12.40
N GLY A 139 8.10 26.81 -12.54
CA GLY A 139 9.26 27.46 -11.92
C GLY A 139 9.46 27.17 -10.44
N GLU A 140 8.59 26.37 -9.82
CA GLU A 140 8.69 25.95 -8.43
C GLU A 140 9.13 24.49 -8.31
N ASN A 141 9.71 24.14 -7.16
CA ASN A 141 10.31 22.83 -6.95
C ASN A 141 9.24 21.75 -6.70
N VAL A 142 9.46 20.58 -7.29
CA VAL A 142 8.73 19.35 -7.02
C VAL A 142 9.75 18.28 -6.63
N TYR A 143 9.45 17.50 -5.60
CA TYR A 143 10.23 16.33 -5.21
C TYR A 143 9.36 15.09 -5.37
N PHE A 144 9.89 14.07 -6.02
CA PHE A 144 9.15 12.88 -6.42
C PHE A 144 10.01 11.62 -6.31
N ILE A 145 9.38 10.44 -6.35
CA ILE A 145 10.07 9.14 -6.44
C ILE A 145 9.76 8.48 -7.78
N ILE A 146 10.59 7.53 -8.21
CA ILE A 146 10.33 6.69 -9.39
C ILE A 146 10.33 5.24 -8.93
N THR A 147 9.18 4.56 -9.02
CA THR A 147 9.03 3.20 -8.48
C THR A 147 8.88 2.14 -9.56
N ASP A 148 8.21 2.46 -10.67
CA ASP A 148 7.88 1.50 -11.72
C ASP A 148 8.05 2.09 -13.11
N SER A 149 8.33 1.22 -14.09
CA SER A 149 8.34 1.55 -15.50
C SER A 149 7.61 0.51 -16.34
N SER A 150 6.88 0.96 -17.35
CA SER A 150 6.30 0.08 -18.37
C SER A 150 7.34 -0.52 -19.32
N ASP A 151 8.56 0.02 -19.33
CA ASP A 151 9.62 -0.33 -20.27
C ASP A 151 10.86 -0.88 -19.54
N PRO A 152 11.37 -2.06 -19.93
CA PRO A 152 12.51 -2.67 -19.25
C PRO A 152 13.79 -1.84 -19.34
N THR A 153 14.00 -1.13 -20.45
CA THR A 153 15.22 -0.32 -20.64
C THR A 153 15.23 0.86 -19.68
N HIS A 154 14.10 1.56 -19.54
CA HIS A 154 13.96 2.65 -18.59
C HIS A 154 14.05 2.16 -17.15
N ALA A 155 13.39 1.04 -16.81
CA ALA A 155 13.51 0.42 -15.49
C ALA A 155 14.98 0.17 -15.11
N GLU A 156 15.76 -0.44 -16.02
CA GLU A 156 17.18 -0.75 -15.77
C GLU A 156 18.08 0.49 -15.68
N ILE A 157 17.89 1.47 -16.56
CA ILE A 157 18.71 2.70 -16.55
C ILE A 157 18.44 3.49 -15.28
N ILE A 158 17.17 3.70 -14.93
CA ILE A 158 16.81 4.48 -13.75
C ILE A 158 17.29 3.76 -12.49
N THR A 159 17.09 2.44 -12.40
CA THR A 159 17.59 1.63 -11.26
C THR A 159 19.07 1.87 -10.99
N LYS A 160 19.90 1.86 -12.04
CA LYS A 160 21.35 2.09 -11.90
C LYS A 160 21.67 3.52 -11.51
N ASN A 161 20.90 4.50 -11.99
CA ASN A 161 21.16 5.91 -11.75
C ASN A 161 20.78 6.37 -10.34
N GLN A 162 19.69 5.82 -9.78
CA GLN A 162 19.20 6.20 -8.45
C GLN A 162 19.68 5.26 -7.32
N ASP A 163 20.40 4.18 -7.65
CA ASP A 163 20.83 3.12 -6.72
C ASP A 163 19.67 2.55 -5.89
N TRP A 164 18.50 2.45 -6.54
CA TRP A 164 17.26 1.92 -5.97
C TRP A 164 16.43 1.30 -7.08
N LYS A 165 15.90 0.10 -6.84
CA LYS A 165 15.16 -0.69 -7.81
C LYS A 165 13.91 0.04 -8.32
N VAL A 166 13.85 0.22 -9.64
CA VAL A 166 12.61 0.49 -10.38
C VAL A 166 12.08 -0.85 -10.90
N GLU A 167 10.84 -1.16 -10.55
CA GLU A 167 10.19 -2.38 -10.98
C GLU A 167 9.67 -2.29 -12.41
N LEU A 168 9.73 -3.42 -13.11
CA LEU A 168 9.14 -3.53 -14.45
C LEU A 168 7.65 -3.86 -14.31
N ALA A 169 6.78 -2.95 -14.73
CA ALA A 169 5.33 -3.05 -14.72
C ALA A 169 4.76 -2.93 -16.14
N PRO A 170 4.81 -4.01 -16.96
CA PRO A 170 4.51 -3.94 -18.40
C PRO A 170 3.10 -3.42 -18.71
N LEU A 171 2.14 -3.67 -17.82
CA LEU A 171 0.74 -3.30 -17.99
C LEU A 171 0.51 -1.78 -17.94
N LEU A 172 1.43 -1.00 -17.35
CA LEU A 172 1.35 0.46 -17.35
C LEU A 172 1.35 1.06 -18.77
N LYS A 173 1.85 0.33 -19.77
CA LYS A 173 1.76 0.75 -21.18
C LYS A 173 0.31 0.90 -21.69
N ASN A 174 -0.64 0.25 -21.03
CA ASN A 174 -2.06 0.28 -21.41
C ASN A 174 -2.83 1.39 -20.69
N THR A 175 -2.16 2.22 -19.91
CA THR A 175 -2.78 3.34 -19.16
C THR A 175 -3.45 4.31 -20.14
N PRO A 176 -4.73 4.66 -19.92
CA PRO A 176 -5.43 5.60 -20.79
C PRO A 176 -4.95 7.04 -20.51
N GLU A 177 -5.11 7.93 -21.50
CA GLU A 177 -4.62 9.32 -21.41
C GLU A 177 -5.22 10.08 -20.23
N GLU A 178 -6.46 9.80 -19.87
CA GLU A 178 -7.17 10.41 -18.74
C GLU A 178 -6.57 10.04 -17.37
N ALA A 179 -5.73 9.00 -17.30
CA ALA A 179 -4.99 8.59 -16.11
C ALA A 179 -3.49 8.95 -16.19
N LEU A 180 -3.08 9.77 -17.16
CA LEU A 180 -1.69 10.15 -17.35
C LEU A 180 -1.50 11.65 -17.16
N SER A 181 -0.55 12.01 -16.30
CA SER A 181 0.07 13.33 -16.38
C SER A 181 1.14 13.34 -17.47
N LYS A 182 1.56 14.53 -17.89
CA LYS A 182 2.67 14.71 -18.82
C LYS A 182 3.90 15.20 -18.07
N THR A 183 5.04 14.64 -18.42
CA THR A 183 6.35 15.04 -17.90
C THR A 183 7.33 15.23 -19.06
N TYR A 184 8.12 16.29 -18.99
CA TYR A 184 9.19 16.57 -19.94
C TYR A 184 10.53 16.12 -19.38
N MET A 185 11.33 15.43 -20.20
CA MET A 185 12.64 14.89 -19.84
C MET A 185 13.70 15.38 -20.83
N PHE A 186 14.76 15.99 -20.33
CA PHE A 186 15.81 16.57 -21.17
C PHE A 186 16.82 15.51 -21.60
N THR A 187 17.15 15.46 -22.89
CA THR A 187 18.12 14.49 -23.45
C THR A 187 19.46 15.11 -23.81
N ASN A 188 19.58 16.44 -23.74
CA ASN A 188 20.81 17.20 -23.93
C ASN A 188 20.68 18.59 -23.27
N GLY A 189 21.71 19.43 -23.44
CA GLY A 189 21.70 20.82 -22.98
C GLY A 189 22.44 20.99 -21.65
N ILE A 190 21.77 21.57 -20.65
CA ILE A 190 22.35 21.82 -19.34
C ILE A 190 22.52 20.49 -18.60
N GLU A 191 23.75 20.13 -18.23
CA GLU A 191 24.04 18.98 -17.37
C GLU A 191 23.36 19.13 -16.01
N GLY A 192 22.79 18.05 -15.50
CA GLY A 192 21.98 18.09 -14.27
C GLY A 192 21.68 16.71 -13.71
N LYS A 193 20.66 16.65 -12.84
CA LYS A 193 20.25 15.43 -12.15
C LYS A 193 18.96 14.80 -12.70
N GLY A 194 18.46 15.27 -13.85
CA GLY A 194 17.34 14.61 -14.52
C GLY A 194 17.69 13.18 -14.94
N VAL A 195 16.69 12.39 -15.29
CA VAL A 195 16.80 10.95 -15.58
C VAL A 195 17.88 10.61 -16.61
N HIS A 196 18.09 11.49 -17.60
CA HIS A 196 19.12 11.34 -18.64
C HIS A 196 20.42 12.11 -18.38
N GLY A 197 20.63 12.64 -17.17
CA GLY A 197 21.84 13.38 -16.79
C GLY A 197 21.86 14.85 -17.21
N PHE A 198 20.73 15.39 -17.67
CA PHE A 198 20.56 16.80 -18.01
C PHE A 198 19.64 17.48 -17.00
N GLN A 199 19.07 18.62 -17.37
CA GLN A 199 18.12 19.34 -16.53
C GLN A 199 17.01 18.42 -16.00
N SER A 200 16.65 18.63 -14.74
CA SER A 200 15.54 17.98 -14.07
C SER A 200 14.22 18.08 -14.84
N GLU A 201 13.35 17.11 -14.58
CA GLU A 201 12.04 16.96 -15.20
C GLU A 201 11.13 18.16 -14.96
N VAL A 202 10.27 18.44 -15.94
CA VAL A 202 9.20 19.45 -15.82
C VAL A 202 7.85 18.77 -15.86
N PHE A 203 7.04 18.98 -14.84
CA PHE A 203 5.70 18.43 -14.71
C PHE A 203 4.66 19.43 -15.21
N THR A 204 3.54 18.92 -15.74
CA THR A 204 2.40 19.75 -16.16
C THR A 204 1.32 19.90 -15.10
N SER A 205 1.43 19.20 -13.97
CA SER A 205 0.47 19.22 -12.87
C SER A 205 1.10 18.74 -11.57
N THR A 206 0.53 19.15 -10.44
CA THR A 206 0.84 18.67 -9.09
C THR A 206 -0.41 18.08 -8.44
N PRO A 207 -0.29 17.36 -7.30
CA PRO A 207 -1.43 16.90 -6.54
C PRO A 207 -2.48 17.96 -6.19
N ALA A 208 -2.14 19.25 -6.25
CA ALA A 208 -3.11 20.33 -6.05
C ALA A 208 -4.12 20.46 -7.21
N GLN A 209 -3.76 20.05 -8.43
CA GLN A 209 -4.66 20.02 -9.59
C GLN A 209 -5.31 18.63 -9.71
N THR A 210 -6.14 18.28 -8.74
CA THR A 210 -6.73 16.94 -8.56
C THR A 210 -7.48 16.38 -9.77
N ASP A 211 -8.03 17.24 -10.63
CA ASP A 211 -8.80 16.81 -11.80
C ASP A 211 -7.92 16.33 -12.98
N VAL A 212 -6.63 16.65 -12.95
CA VAL A 212 -5.68 16.35 -14.06
C VAL A 212 -4.40 15.66 -13.60
N TYR A 213 -4.06 15.74 -12.31
CA TYR A 213 -2.89 15.08 -11.77
C TYR A 213 -3.03 13.56 -11.80
N SER A 214 -1.94 12.89 -12.13
CA SER A 214 -1.72 11.46 -11.97
C SER A 214 -0.26 11.23 -11.60
N ALA A 215 -0.01 10.24 -10.73
CA ALA A 215 1.34 9.74 -10.49
C ALA A 215 1.87 8.95 -11.69
N LEU A 216 0.99 8.41 -12.54
CA LEU A 216 1.40 7.77 -13.79
C LEU A 216 1.67 8.86 -14.83
N THR A 217 2.87 8.85 -15.40
CA THR A 217 3.33 9.91 -16.30
C THR A 217 3.64 9.36 -17.68
N SER A 218 3.14 10.08 -18.69
CA SER A 218 3.61 10.01 -20.07
C SER A 218 4.78 10.98 -20.26
N HIS A 219 5.69 10.63 -21.16
CA HIS A 219 6.96 11.34 -21.30
C HIS A 219 7.13 11.98 -22.67
N VAL A 220 7.66 13.19 -22.66
CA VAL A 220 8.12 13.89 -23.87
C VAL A 220 9.59 14.23 -23.69
N HIS A 221 10.42 13.70 -24.58
CA HIS A 221 11.82 14.10 -24.65
C HIS A 221 11.95 15.52 -25.18
N VAL A 222 12.74 16.33 -24.48
CA VAL A 222 13.14 17.68 -24.86
C VAL A 222 14.59 17.63 -25.30
N THR A 223 14.83 17.98 -26.57
CA THR A 223 16.16 18.02 -27.16
C THR A 223 16.43 19.40 -27.72
N TRP A 224 17.45 20.10 -27.23
CA TRP A 224 17.97 21.34 -27.81
C TRP A 224 18.48 21.09 -29.23
N ASN A 225 18.04 21.94 -30.16
CA ASN A 225 18.42 21.89 -31.57
C ASN A 225 19.85 22.42 -31.78
N ASP A 226 20.51 21.97 -32.85
CA ASP A 226 21.86 22.43 -33.20
C ASP A 226 21.90 23.96 -33.39
N GLY A 227 22.81 24.63 -32.69
CA GLY A 227 22.97 26.08 -32.75
C GLY A 227 22.06 26.87 -31.80
N ALA A 228 21.09 26.22 -31.13
CA ALA A 228 20.38 26.82 -30.01
C ALA A 228 21.29 26.94 -28.78
N THR A 229 21.05 27.93 -27.93
CA THR A 229 21.77 28.10 -26.66
C THR A 229 20.91 27.57 -25.52
N PRO A 230 21.29 26.45 -24.86
CA PRO A 230 20.52 25.91 -23.75
C PRO A 230 20.35 26.91 -22.60
N ARG A 231 19.13 26.96 -22.07
CA ARG A 231 18.75 27.71 -20.86
C ARG A 231 17.83 26.84 -20.01
N VAL A 232 17.63 27.22 -18.75
CA VAL A 232 16.68 26.49 -17.90
C VAL A 232 15.26 26.69 -18.44
N LEU A 233 14.53 25.60 -18.62
CA LEU A 233 13.09 25.59 -18.93
C LEU A 233 12.38 24.85 -17.80
N ASP A 234 11.77 25.58 -16.86
CA ASP A 234 11.22 25.04 -15.60
C ASP A 234 9.68 25.03 -15.56
N SER A 235 9.04 25.26 -16.71
CA SER A 235 7.59 25.26 -16.86
C SER A 235 7.17 24.78 -18.24
N ASP A 236 5.96 24.20 -18.32
CA ASP A 236 5.33 23.83 -19.59
C ASP A 236 5.26 25.02 -20.55
N ALA A 237 4.92 26.21 -20.03
CA ALA A 237 4.88 27.44 -20.83
C ALA A 237 6.23 27.78 -21.48
N MET A 238 7.35 27.67 -20.74
CA MET A 238 8.68 27.93 -21.29
C MET A 238 9.13 26.87 -22.29
N ILE A 239 8.72 25.62 -22.10
CA ILE A 239 8.97 24.53 -23.06
C ILE A 239 8.21 24.78 -24.35
N MET A 240 6.93 25.12 -24.27
CA MET A 240 6.13 25.43 -25.45
C MET A 240 6.65 26.66 -26.19
N GLU A 241 7.06 27.72 -25.48
CA GLU A 241 7.71 28.89 -26.10
C GLU A 241 9.03 28.53 -26.79
N ALA A 242 9.88 27.70 -26.16
CA ALA A 242 11.13 27.25 -26.77
C ALA A 242 10.88 26.39 -28.04
N ALA A 243 9.84 25.56 -28.03
CA ALA A 243 9.44 24.76 -29.18
C ALA A 243 8.91 25.66 -30.33
N ASP A 244 8.07 26.65 -30.01
CA ASP A 244 7.55 27.61 -30.99
C ASP A 244 8.66 28.47 -31.63
N ASN A 245 9.74 28.71 -30.89
CA ASN A 245 10.95 29.40 -31.36
C ASN A 245 11.95 28.50 -32.11
N ASP A 246 11.64 27.22 -32.32
CA ASP A 246 12.54 26.22 -32.95
C ASP A 246 13.87 26.03 -32.18
N GLU A 247 13.88 26.32 -30.88
CA GLU A 247 15.05 26.13 -30.00
C GLU A 247 15.21 24.66 -29.58
N ILE A 248 14.08 23.93 -29.47
CA ILE A 248 14.01 22.54 -29.03
C ILE A 248 13.12 21.71 -29.94
N THR A 249 13.39 20.40 -29.99
CA THR A 249 12.51 19.38 -30.55
C THR A 249 11.83 18.61 -29.42
N LEU A 250 10.51 18.42 -29.54
CA LEU A 250 9.71 17.62 -28.62
C LEU A 250 9.40 16.25 -29.24
N THR A 251 9.83 15.18 -28.57
CA THR A 251 9.60 13.79 -29.04
C THR A 251 8.79 13.00 -28.01
N PRO A 252 7.50 12.72 -28.26
CA PRO A 252 6.70 11.88 -27.38
C PRO A 252 7.26 10.45 -27.28
N LEU A 253 7.18 9.86 -26.10
CA LEU A 253 7.56 8.49 -25.85
C LEU A 253 6.37 7.65 -25.41
N ASN A 254 6.35 6.40 -25.89
CA ASN A 254 5.38 5.41 -25.45
C ASN A 254 5.94 4.59 -24.27
N VAL A 255 6.25 5.28 -23.19
CA VAL A 255 6.70 4.74 -21.90
C VAL A 255 5.88 5.41 -20.81
N VAL A 256 5.39 4.63 -19.86
CA VAL A 256 4.72 5.13 -18.67
C VAL A 256 5.59 4.83 -17.47
N LEU A 257 5.83 5.84 -16.63
CA LEU A 257 6.51 5.68 -15.35
C LEU A 257 5.52 5.95 -14.22
N ASN A 258 5.68 5.27 -13.10
CA ASN A 258 5.05 5.66 -11.86
C ASN A 258 5.98 6.64 -11.14
N MET A 259 5.57 7.92 -11.09
CA MET A 259 6.32 9.04 -10.53
C MET A 259 5.52 9.82 -9.47
N PRO A 260 5.17 9.21 -8.32
CA PRO A 260 4.45 9.92 -7.27
C PRO A 260 5.21 11.15 -6.74
N GLN A 261 4.54 12.30 -6.69
CA GLN A 261 5.07 13.51 -6.08
C GLN A 261 4.93 13.46 -4.56
N ILE A 262 6.04 13.75 -3.86
CA ILE A 262 6.17 13.72 -2.40
C ILE A 262 6.02 15.11 -1.80
N VAL A 263 6.66 16.11 -2.43
CA VAL A 263 6.57 17.52 -2.07
C VAL A 263 6.33 18.31 -3.36
N TRP A 264 5.41 19.26 -3.31
CA TRP A 264 5.04 20.13 -4.42
C TRP A 264 4.78 21.55 -3.88
N PRO A 265 4.66 22.58 -4.72
CA PRO A 265 4.58 23.97 -4.26
C PRO A 265 3.44 24.22 -3.27
N GLU A 266 2.31 23.57 -3.48
CA GLU A 266 1.12 23.72 -2.65
C GLU A 266 1.08 22.79 -1.43
N GLY A 267 2.02 21.87 -1.26
CA GLY A 267 1.99 20.93 -0.13
C GLY A 267 2.94 19.75 -0.22
N GLN A 268 2.67 18.74 0.60
CA GLN A 268 3.43 17.49 0.61
C GLN A 268 2.55 16.34 1.09
N MET A 269 3.03 15.11 0.90
CA MET A 269 2.43 13.94 1.52
C MET A 269 2.41 14.07 3.05
N MET A 270 1.41 13.45 3.68
CA MET A 270 1.27 13.48 5.14
C MET A 270 2.37 12.64 5.79
N VAL A 271 3.23 13.31 6.56
CA VAL A 271 4.17 12.64 7.48
C VAL A 271 3.41 12.19 8.72
N LYS A 272 3.51 10.91 9.05
CA LYS A 272 2.85 10.28 10.20
C LYS A 272 3.41 10.87 11.49
N GLU A 273 2.51 11.27 12.39
CA GLU A 273 2.90 11.87 13.68
C GLU A 273 3.57 10.85 14.60
N ASP A 274 2.97 9.66 14.75
CA ASP A 274 3.57 8.54 15.47
C ASP A 274 4.38 7.68 14.50
N LYS A 275 5.71 7.76 14.64
CA LYS A 275 6.67 7.03 13.81
C LYS A 275 6.99 5.63 14.37
N THR A 276 6.35 5.22 15.46
CA THR A 276 6.57 3.91 16.07
C THR A 276 5.86 2.83 15.25
N LEU A 277 6.64 1.90 14.70
CA LEU A 277 6.10 0.77 13.94
C LEU A 277 6.00 -0.48 14.82
N THR A 278 4.80 -1.05 14.88
CA THR A 278 4.44 -2.30 15.56
C THR A 278 3.44 -3.07 14.69
N ASP A 279 3.10 -4.29 15.11
CA ASP A 279 2.03 -5.09 14.48
C ASP A 279 0.63 -4.47 14.67
N GLU A 280 0.50 -3.47 15.55
CA GLU A 280 -0.75 -2.76 15.80
C GLU A 280 -0.76 -1.35 15.18
N THR A 281 0.29 -0.99 14.42
CA THR A 281 0.37 0.33 13.79
C THR A 281 -0.87 0.56 12.93
N PRO A 282 -1.66 1.61 13.20
CA PRO A 282 -2.81 1.91 12.39
C PRO A 282 -2.40 2.19 10.95
N TYR A 283 -3.14 1.58 10.03
CA TYR A 283 -2.93 1.79 8.59
C TYR A 283 -3.23 3.24 8.17
N GLY A 284 -4.08 3.97 8.90
CA GLY A 284 -4.40 5.37 8.64
C GLY A 284 -3.42 6.39 9.23
N GLY A 285 -3.59 7.66 8.87
CA GLY A 285 -2.87 8.79 9.47
C GLY A 285 -1.49 9.07 8.89
N GLY A 286 -1.22 8.65 7.65
CA GLY A 286 0.04 8.89 6.94
C GLY A 286 0.83 7.62 6.67
N GLN A 287 1.45 7.57 5.49
CA GLN A 287 2.30 6.45 5.02
C GLN A 287 3.79 6.82 4.98
N VAL A 288 4.11 8.08 5.24
CA VAL A 288 5.47 8.61 5.22
C VAL A 288 5.93 8.84 6.65
N LEU A 289 7.12 8.34 7.00
CA LEU A 289 7.76 8.55 8.29
C LEU A 289 8.66 9.79 8.28
N ASP A 290 9.30 10.09 7.15
CA ASP A 290 10.23 11.22 7.06
C ASP A 290 10.44 11.67 5.62
N ILE A 291 10.70 12.97 5.43
CA ILE A 291 11.03 13.57 4.13
C ILE A 291 12.25 14.47 4.36
N ASP A 292 13.35 14.18 3.68
CA ASP A 292 14.59 14.95 3.74
C ASP A 292 14.95 15.44 2.33
N THR A 293 14.67 16.71 2.06
CA THR A 293 15.00 17.34 0.77
C THR A 293 16.45 17.82 0.68
N GLU A 294 17.21 17.76 1.77
CA GLU A 294 18.65 18.07 1.76
C GLU A 294 19.45 16.81 1.38
N GLU A 295 19.15 15.69 2.03
CA GLU A 295 19.73 14.38 1.73
C GLU A 295 19.05 13.67 0.55
N MET A 296 17.97 14.26 0.02
CA MET A 296 17.19 13.73 -1.11
C MET A 296 16.65 12.32 -0.84
N THR A 297 15.98 12.13 0.31
CA THR A 297 15.34 10.84 0.66
C THR A 297 13.95 11.02 1.24
N VAL A 298 13.12 9.99 1.08
CA VAL A 298 11.82 9.87 1.75
C VAL A 298 11.72 8.48 2.38
N THR A 299 11.31 8.42 3.63
CA THR A 299 11.12 7.15 4.34
C THR A 299 9.63 6.83 4.41
N PHE A 300 9.21 5.77 3.73
CA PHE A 300 7.85 5.23 3.77
C PHE A 300 7.71 4.10 4.80
N ILE A 301 6.47 3.81 5.17
CA ILE A 301 6.09 2.55 5.80
C ILE A 301 5.86 1.53 4.68
N ALA A 302 6.66 0.48 4.65
CA ALA A 302 6.47 -0.68 3.79
C ALA A 302 5.65 -1.74 4.53
N HIS A 303 4.51 -2.09 3.95
CA HIS A 303 3.56 -3.05 4.48
C HIS A 303 3.81 -4.42 3.86
N ARG A 304 3.84 -5.45 4.70
CA ARG A 304 3.93 -6.84 4.26
C ARG A 304 2.59 -7.31 3.70
N GLY A 305 2.63 -8.02 2.58
CA GLY A 305 1.49 -8.74 2.02
C GLY A 305 1.90 -10.05 1.35
N TRP A 306 0.97 -10.65 0.62
CA TRP A 306 1.19 -11.87 -0.14
C TRP A 306 1.13 -11.62 -1.64
N GLY A 307 2.11 -12.14 -2.37
CA GLY A 307 2.02 -12.29 -3.82
C GLY A 307 1.09 -13.43 -4.22
N PRO A 308 0.87 -13.65 -5.53
CA PRO A 308 -0.17 -14.56 -5.99
C PRO A 308 0.06 -16.03 -5.59
N ASP A 309 1.31 -16.40 -5.32
CA ASP A 309 1.78 -17.74 -4.96
C ASP A 309 2.22 -17.86 -3.49
N GLY A 310 1.83 -16.90 -2.63
CA GLY A 310 2.19 -16.90 -1.22
C GLY A 310 3.61 -16.42 -0.93
N ARG A 311 4.35 -15.93 -1.93
CA ARG A 311 5.61 -15.23 -1.67
C ARG A 311 5.33 -13.96 -0.86
N THR A 312 6.23 -13.62 0.05
CA THR A 312 6.15 -12.33 0.77
C THR A 312 6.47 -11.19 -0.18
N ILE A 313 5.67 -10.14 -0.12
CA ILE A 313 5.88 -8.87 -0.81
C ILE A 313 5.87 -7.73 0.21
N TYR A 314 6.51 -6.62 -0.15
CA TYR A 314 6.41 -5.35 0.56
C TYR A 314 5.90 -4.28 -0.38
N TYR A 315 5.00 -3.43 0.10
CA TYR A 315 4.42 -2.35 -0.69
C TYR A 315 4.31 -1.07 0.12
N ILE A 316 4.43 0.06 -0.56
CA ILE A 316 4.09 1.39 -0.01
C ILE A 316 2.75 1.84 -0.61
N VAL A 317 2.18 2.93 -0.11
CA VAL A 317 0.97 3.53 -0.71
C VAL A 317 1.23 5.01 -0.95
N THR A 318 1.04 5.45 -2.19
CA THR A 318 1.43 6.81 -2.61
C THR A 318 0.23 7.69 -2.91
N ASP A 319 -0.81 7.11 -3.51
CA ASP A 319 -2.05 7.80 -3.83
C ASP A 319 -3.22 6.84 -4.04
N ALA A 320 -4.44 7.36 -3.95
CA ALA A 320 -5.65 6.58 -4.10
C ALA A 320 -6.85 7.41 -4.60
N THR A 321 -7.86 6.70 -5.08
CA THR A 321 -9.21 7.22 -5.33
C THR A 321 -10.24 6.25 -4.75
N PRO A 322 -11.38 6.71 -4.20
CA PRO A 322 -11.80 8.10 -4.05
C PRO A 322 -11.07 8.82 -2.90
N SER A 323 -11.35 10.11 -2.74
CA SER A 323 -10.71 10.98 -1.74
C SER A 323 -10.89 10.53 -0.29
N GLY A 324 -11.99 9.82 0.03
CA GLY A 324 -12.25 9.29 1.37
C GLY A 324 -11.16 8.34 1.88
N PRO A 325 -10.94 7.18 1.22
CA PRO A 325 -9.81 6.29 1.51
C PRO A 325 -8.45 6.98 1.43
N ALA A 326 -8.21 7.84 0.43
CA ALA A 326 -6.94 8.57 0.30
C ALA A 326 -6.64 9.41 1.56
N LYS A 327 -7.63 10.17 2.03
CA LYS A 327 -7.53 10.98 3.25
C LYS A 327 -7.33 10.13 4.51
N MET A 328 -8.02 8.98 4.61
CA MET A 328 -7.84 8.07 5.75
C MET A 328 -6.40 7.55 5.83
N MET A 329 -5.84 7.14 4.69
CA MET A 329 -4.47 6.63 4.60
C MET A 329 -3.41 7.74 4.74
N GLY A 330 -3.79 9.00 4.50
CA GLY A 330 -2.86 10.14 4.49
C GLY A 330 -2.04 10.21 3.20
N VAL A 331 -2.62 9.76 2.08
CA VAL A 331 -1.98 9.74 0.76
C VAL A 331 -2.66 10.73 -0.19
N VAL A 332 -2.05 10.97 -1.35
CA VAL A 332 -2.61 11.88 -2.36
C VAL A 332 -3.95 11.33 -2.88
N SER A 333 -4.91 12.23 -3.09
CA SER A 333 -6.16 11.89 -3.76
C SER A 333 -5.99 12.07 -5.27
N THR A 334 -6.13 11.00 -6.04
CA THR A 334 -5.94 10.99 -7.50
C THR A 334 -7.20 10.51 -8.22
N PRO A 335 -8.24 11.35 -8.38
CA PRO A 335 -9.48 10.99 -9.07
C PRO A 335 -9.29 10.40 -10.47
N THR A 336 -8.27 10.85 -11.22
CA THR A 336 -7.91 10.38 -12.56
C THR A 336 -7.67 8.87 -12.62
N SER A 337 -7.14 8.27 -11.54
CA SER A 337 -6.92 6.83 -11.41
C SER A 337 -8.22 6.01 -11.49
N ALA A 338 -9.40 6.61 -11.31
CA ALA A 338 -10.69 5.91 -11.46
C ALA A 338 -10.89 5.35 -12.87
N SER A 339 -10.30 6.00 -13.88
CA SER A 339 -10.31 5.53 -15.28
C SER A 339 -9.65 4.14 -15.47
N LEU A 340 -8.88 3.68 -14.47
CA LEU A 340 -8.22 2.37 -14.49
C LEU A 340 -9.11 1.21 -14.07
N ILE A 341 -10.32 1.44 -13.54
CA ILE A 341 -11.15 0.38 -12.94
C ILE A 341 -11.52 -0.76 -13.90
N ALA A 342 -11.56 -0.48 -15.21
CA ALA A 342 -11.80 -1.48 -16.25
C ALA A 342 -10.60 -1.65 -17.19
N ASN A 343 -9.47 -0.99 -16.91
CA ASN A 343 -8.27 -1.02 -17.72
C ASN A 343 -7.30 -2.09 -17.20
N SER A 344 -6.57 -2.75 -18.11
CA SER A 344 -5.53 -3.73 -17.77
C SER A 344 -4.34 -3.15 -17.00
N ALA A 345 -4.11 -1.84 -17.04
CA ALA A 345 -3.07 -1.17 -16.27
C ALA A 345 -3.30 -1.27 -14.76
N ALA A 346 -4.51 -1.59 -14.29
CA ALA A 346 -4.75 -1.99 -12.92
C ALA A 346 -4.94 -3.51 -12.80
N VAL A 347 -4.44 -4.08 -11.70
CA VAL A 347 -4.45 -5.52 -11.39
C VAL A 347 -5.26 -5.73 -10.10
N ASP A 348 -5.75 -6.94 -9.86
CA ASP A 348 -6.61 -7.20 -8.70
C ASP A 348 -5.76 -7.38 -7.43
N LEU A 349 -6.21 -6.76 -6.33
CA LEU A 349 -5.67 -6.95 -4.98
C LEU A 349 -6.82 -7.28 -4.02
N TYR A 350 -6.68 -8.37 -3.29
CA TYR A 350 -7.71 -8.87 -2.39
C TYR A 350 -7.40 -8.48 -0.95
N GLN A 351 -8.35 -7.84 -0.27
CA GLN A 351 -8.25 -7.40 1.13
C GLN A 351 -9.37 -8.01 1.96
N PHE A 352 -9.11 -8.26 3.25
CA PHE A 352 -10.07 -8.92 4.13
C PHE A 352 -10.83 -7.89 4.97
N LYS A 353 -12.16 -8.06 5.06
CA LYS A 353 -13.05 -7.19 5.86
C LYS A 353 -13.54 -7.81 7.16
N ASN A 354 -13.25 -9.08 7.39
CA ASN A 354 -13.52 -9.84 8.61
C ASN A 354 -12.59 -11.07 8.69
N GLY A 355 -12.72 -11.86 9.75
CA GLY A 355 -11.95 -13.07 9.98
C GLY A 355 -10.75 -12.83 10.90
N LEU A 356 -9.58 -13.36 10.54
CA LEU A 356 -8.37 -13.22 11.35
C LEU A 356 -7.96 -11.75 11.47
N THR A 357 -7.89 -11.24 12.70
CA THR A 357 -7.38 -9.92 13.01
C THR A 357 -5.89 -9.84 12.65
N GLY A 358 -5.44 -8.76 12.04
CA GLY A 358 -4.06 -8.64 11.57
C GLY A 358 -3.71 -7.25 11.06
N THR A 359 -2.60 -7.16 10.34
CA THR A 359 -2.00 -5.88 9.90
C THR A 359 -2.50 -5.39 8.56
N GLY A 360 -3.47 -6.05 7.96
CA GLY A 360 -4.10 -5.63 6.72
C GLY A 360 -4.84 -4.28 6.88
N PRO A 361 -5.17 -3.60 5.77
CA PRO A 361 -5.70 -2.23 5.80
C PRO A 361 -6.96 -2.00 6.63
N LEU A 362 -7.73 -3.06 6.89
CA LEU A 362 -8.97 -3.02 7.66
C LEU A 362 -8.86 -3.73 9.03
N GLY A 363 -7.65 -4.01 9.50
CA GLY A 363 -7.40 -4.69 10.77
C GLY A 363 -7.58 -6.20 10.73
N PHE A 364 -7.57 -6.78 9.53
CA PHE A 364 -7.62 -8.24 9.31
C PHE A 364 -6.33 -8.71 8.65
N GLN A 365 -6.24 -9.97 8.23
CA GLN A 365 -5.03 -10.48 7.59
C GLN A 365 -4.58 -9.62 6.39
N PRO A 366 -3.27 -9.60 6.09
CA PRO A 366 -2.74 -8.89 4.92
C PRO A 366 -3.37 -9.32 3.61
N GLY A 367 -3.36 -8.40 2.65
CA GLY A 367 -3.92 -8.65 1.33
C GLY A 367 -3.09 -9.62 0.48
N ILE A 368 -3.74 -10.16 -0.55
CA ILE A 368 -3.15 -11.05 -1.53
C ILE A 368 -3.25 -10.37 -2.90
N ALA A 369 -2.11 -10.18 -3.56
CA ALA A 369 -2.02 -9.57 -4.88
C ALA A 369 -2.15 -10.61 -5.99
N ALA A 370 -2.85 -10.27 -7.08
CA ALA A 370 -2.96 -11.15 -8.25
C ALA A 370 -1.73 -11.12 -9.18
N GLY A 371 -0.72 -10.32 -8.86
CA GLY A 371 0.56 -10.23 -9.56
C GLY A 371 1.65 -9.69 -8.62
N ALA A 372 2.90 -9.96 -8.95
CA ALA A 372 4.06 -9.47 -8.22
C ALA A 372 5.20 -9.10 -9.20
N PRO A 373 6.20 -8.31 -8.77
CA PRO A 373 7.38 -8.02 -9.58
C PRO A 373 7.99 -9.28 -10.20
N GLY A 374 8.34 -9.18 -11.48
CA GLY A 374 8.78 -10.31 -12.30
C GLY A 374 7.65 -11.00 -13.08
N ASP A 375 6.39 -10.82 -12.69
CA ASP A 375 5.25 -11.37 -13.41
C ASP A 375 4.86 -10.47 -14.60
N ALA A 376 4.46 -11.07 -15.71
CA ALA A 376 4.03 -10.32 -16.90
C ALA A 376 2.76 -9.48 -16.67
N ASN A 377 1.97 -9.85 -15.66
CA ASN A 377 0.75 -9.16 -15.26
C ASN A 377 0.95 -8.21 -14.06
N TYR A 378 2.19 -7.83 -13.73
CA TYR A 378 2.45 -6.88 -12.65
C TYR A 378 2.09 -5.43 -13.03
N SER A 379 1.56 -4.70 -12.04
CA SER A 379 1.34 -3.26 -12.04
C SER A 379 1.32 -2.74 -10.60
N PRO A 380 1.77 -1.50 -10.33
CA PRO A 380 1.58 -0.85 -9.03
C PRO A 380 0.14 -0.37 -8.78
N MET A 381 -0.73 -0.41 -9.79
CA MET A 381 -2.12 0.06 -9.69
C MET A 381 -3.07 -1.10 -9.35
N TRP A 382 -3.82 -0.96 -8.26
CA TRP A 382 -4.65 -2.03 -7.72
C TRP A 382 -6.14 -1.73 -7.77
N ARG A 383 -6.91 -2.64 -8.35
CA ARG A 383 -8.36 -2.78 -8.17
C ARG A 383 -8.61 -3.57 -6.91
N ILE A 384 -9.21 -2.92 -5.91
CA ILE A 384 -9.41 -3.56 -4.61
C ILE A 384 -10.67 -4.45 -4.64
N PHE A 385 -10.48 -5.70 -4.27
CA PHE A 385 -11.55 -6.65 -3.99
C PHE A 385 -11.59 -6.97 -2.50
N MET A 386 -12.79 -7.05 -1.96
CA MET A 386 -13.06 -7.30 -0.55
C MET A 386 -13.49 -8.74 -0.36
N ILE A 387 -12.70 -9.47 0.41
CA ILE A 387 -13.01 -10.82 0.88
C ILE A 387 -13.73 -10.73 2.22
N GLY A 388 -14.87 -11.40 2.31
CA GLY A 388 -15.57 -11.65 3.57
C GLY A 388 -15.77 -13.14 3.82
N TRP A 389 -15.39 -13.61 5.00
CA TRP A 389 -15.82 -14.90 5.52
C TRP A 389 -17.33 -14.91 5.74
N GLU A 390 -17.99 -15.98 5.31
CA GLU A 390 -19.43 -16.21 5.58
C GLU A 390 -19.68 -16.46 7.07
N ASP A 391 -18.77 -17.19 7.72
CA ASP A 391 -18.71 -17.38 9.17
C ASP A 391 -17.26 -17.10 9.62
N ASP A 392 -17.08 -16.00 10.33
CA ASP A 392 -15.76 -15.51 10.76
C ASP A 392 -15.07 -16.42 11.76
N LYS A 393 -15.82 -17.29 12.46
CA LYS A 393 -15.28 -18.31 13.38
C LYS A 393 -14.50 -19.40 12.65
N ASN A 394 -14.75 -19.57 11.35
CA ASN A 394 -14.05 -20.53 10.51
C ASN A 394 -12.89 -19.89 9.73
N ALA A 395 -12.60 -18.62 9.99
CA ALA A 395 -11.54 -17.91 9.32
C ALA A 395 -10.19 -18.58 9.57
N GLN A 396 -9.43 -18.72 8.49
CA GLN A 396 -8.06 -19.18 8.51
C GLN A 396 -7.20 -18.33 7.57
N LEU A 397 -5.89 -18.48 7.69
CA LEU A 397 -4.95 -17.75 6.85
C LEU A 397 -5.11 -18.21 5.40
N LEU A 398 -5.30 -17.26 4.49
CA LEU A 398 -5.19 -17.48 3.05
C LEU A 398 -3.95 -16.74 2.56
N GLU A 399 -3.12 -17.38 1.75
CA GLU A 399 -1.84 -16.81 1.32
C GLU A 399 -1.75 -16.71 -0.21
N THR A 400 -2.56 -17.47 -0.95
CA THR A 400 -2.47 -17.59 -2.41
C THR A 400 -3.77 -17.28 -3.11
N ILE A 401 -3.69 -16.99 -4.42
CA ILE A 401 -4.89 -16.88 -5.27
C ILE A 401 -5.65 -18.21 -5.35
N ASP A 402 -4.94 -19.34 -5.29
CA ASP A 402 -5.57 -20.67 -5.31
C ASP A 402 -6.41 -20.92 -4.04
N ASP A 403 -5.94 -20.46 -2.87
CA ASP A 403 -6.73 -20.49 -1.63
C ASP A 403 -8.02 -19.68 -1.79
N ILE A 404 -7.92 -18.43 -2.30
CA ILE A 404 -9.08 -17.58 -2.53
C ILE A 404 -10.10 -18.28 -3.44
N ASN A 405 -9.63 -18.87 -4.54
CA ASN A 405 -10.50 -19.54 -5.50
C ASN A 405 -11.18 -20.78 -4.89
N ALA A 406 -10.42 -21.64 -4.20
CA ALA A 406 -10.94 -22.83 -3.56
C ALA A 406 -11.99 -22.49 -2.49
N TYR A 407 -11.74 -21.48 -1.67
CA TYR A 407 -12.64 -21.08 -0.58
C TYR A 407 -13.90 -20.39 -1.11
N LYS A 408 -13.78 -19.64 -2.21
CA LYS A 408 -14.94 -19.07 -2.90
C LYS A 408 -15.81 -20.16 -3.53
N GLU A 409 -15.20 -21.14 -4.20
CA GLU A 409 -15.92 -22.28 -4.80
C GLU A 409 -16.64 -23.12 -3.75
N ALA A 410 -16.03 -23.30 -2.58
CA ALA A 410 -16.63 -23.96 -1.43
C ALA A 410 -17.73 -23.13 -0.73
N GLY A 411 -17.93 -21.86 -1.12
CA GLY A 411 -18.90 -20.96 -0.49
C GLY A 411 -18.53 -20.55 0.94
N LEU A 412 -17.24 -20.58 1.28
CA LEU A 412 -16.73 -20.18 2.61
C LEU A 412 -16.44 -18.67 2.68
N ILE A 413 -16.17 -18.05 1.53
CA ILE A 413 -15.93 -16.62 1.42
C ILE A 413 -16.75 -16.02 0.27
N ASN A 414 -17.16 -14.76 0.45
CA ASN A 414 -17.64 -13.89 -0.60
C ASN A 414 -16.55 -12.91 -1.04
N ILE A 415 -16.60 -12.52 -2.31
CA ILE A 415 -15.69 -11.53 -2.90
C ILE A 415 -16.50 -10.51 -3.67
N GLY A 416 -16.30 -9.22 -3.36
CA GLY A 416 -16.93 -8.11 -4.08
C GLY A 416 -15.91 -7.01 -4.38
N ILE A 417 -16.11 -6.28 -5.47
CA ILE A 417 -15.28 -5.10 -5.76
C ILE A 417 -15.53 -4.01 -4.71
N ALA A 418 -14.48 -3.36 -4.23
CA ALA A 418 -14.60 -2.27 -3.28
C ALA A 418 -15.21 -1.03 -3.96
N ARG A 419 -16.28 -0.50 -3.38
CA ARG A 419 -16.98 0.73 -3.82
C ARG A 419 -17.18 1.68 -2.64
N PRO A 420 -16.11 2.18 -2.01
CA PRO A 420 -16.23 3.17 -0.93
C PRO A 420 -16.94 4.40 -1.49
N MET A 421 -18.02 4.81 -0.82
CA MET A 421 -18.87 5.93 -1.24
C MET A 421 -19.41 5.75 -2.67
N ASP A 422 -19.75 4.51 -3.06
CA ASP A 422 -20.25 4.13 -4.39
C ASP A 422 -19.33 4.50 -5.56
N SER A 423 -18.05 4.78 -5.28
CA SER A 423 -17.08 5.26 -6.26
C SER A 423 -16.08 4.18 -6.65
N ASP A 424 -15.44 4.33 -7.82
CA ASP A 424 -14.35 3.45 -8.25
C ASP A 424 -13.17 3.54 -7.26
N HIS A 425 -12.69 2.39 -6.79
CA HIS A 425 -11.56 2.33 -5.86
C HIS A 425 -10.31 1.79 -6.56
N ILE A 426 -9.33 2.67 -6.73
CA ILE A 426 -8.00 2.33 -7.22
C ILE A 426 -6.98 2.87 -6.23
N VAL A 427 -5.96 2.07 -5.96
CA VAL A 427 -4.85 2.45 -5.07
C VAL A 427 -3.54 2.22 -5.80
N ASN A 428 -2.68 3.24 -5.79
CA ASN A 428 -1.29 3.12 -6.24
C ASN A 428 -0.45 2.59 -5.07
N CYS A 429 -0.11 1.31 -5.13
CA CYS A 429 0.74 0.65 -4.14
C CYS A 429 1.92 -0.05 -4.83
N PRO A 430 2.98 0.67 -5.19
CA PRO A 430 4.14 0.03 -5.79
C PRO A 430 4.78 -0.94 -4.81
N PHE A 431 5.25 -2.08 -5.33
CA PHE A 431 5.97 -3.05 -4.54
C PHE A 431 7.43 -2.67 -4.54
N ILE A 432 8.08 -2.85 -3.39
CA ILE A 432 9.47 -2.46 -3.18
C ILE A 432 10.19 -3.54 -2.38
N ASP A 433 11.52 -3.54 -2.45
CA ASP A 433 12.35 -4.22 -1.45
C ASP A 433 12.82 -3.18 -0.41
N PRO A 434 12.33 -3.23 0.85
CA PRO A 434 12.77 -2.31 1.90
C PRO A 434 14.18 -2.64 2.44
N PHE A 435 14.83 -3.70 1.95
CA PHE A 435 16.12 -4.19 2.45
C PHE A 435 17.26 -4.14 1.41
N GLN A 436 17.03 -3.48 0.28
CA GLN A 436 18.00 -3.40 -0.83
C GLN A 436 19.22 -2.53 -0.53
#